data_AF-A0AA88XET5-F1
#
_entry.id   AF-A0AA88XET5-F1
#
_cell.length_a   1.000
_cell.length_b   1.000
_cell.length_c   1.000
_cell.angle_alpha   90.00
_cell.angle_beta   90.00
_cell.angle_gamma   90.00
#
_symmetry.space_group_name_H-M   'P 1'
#
loop_
_entity.id
_entity.type
_entity.pdbx_description
1 polymer ?
#
loop_
_entity_poly.entity_id
_entity_poly.type
_entity_poly.pdbx_seq_one_letter_code
_entity_poly.pdbx_strand_id
1 'polypeptide(L)'
;MIHTYIPYNLARRVCTIVLESSLRDKRLEELKSFLIKQQYPEKLIDAAIIKAKNIPITELRTSEEKPEQKDVIPFVVTHNPKNEKIFNVAKQFLPILHQSPSLRSLFKPQDFIHSRRQPPNLKKLLTRAKFTSNPDETFKVSKCLDPRCGTCKFILEGDTFKFKSGQIFRVNENMTCKSKN
;
A
#
# COMPACT_ATOMS: atom_id res chain seq x y z
N MET A 1 7.01 11.35 -19.15
CA MET A 1 8.31 11.32 -18.43
C MET A 1 8.84 9.89 -18.50
N ILE A 2 9.94 9.66 -19.22
CA ILE A 2 10.58 8.33 -19.27
C ILE A 2 11.39 8.19 -17.98
N HIS A 3 10.99 7.28 -17.10
CA HIS A 3 11.76 6.98 -15.90
C HIS A 3 13.04 6.22 -16.30
N THR A 4 14.12 6.97 -16.51
CA THR A 4 15.42 6.48 -16.99
C THR A 4 16.03 5.37 -16.12
N TYR A 5 15.64 5.29 -14.85
CA TYR A 5 16.19 4.33 -13.89
C TYR A 5 15.50 2.96 -13.89
N ILE A 6 14.35 2.79 -14.54
CA ILE A 6 13.61 1.52 -14.49
C ILE A 6 14.41 0.36 -15.10
N PRO A 7 14.93 0.46 -16.34
CA PRO A 7 15.73 -0.62 -16.95
C PRO A 7 16.96 -0.99 -16.11
N TYR A 8 17.65 0.03 -15.57
CA TYR A 8 18.84 -0.19 -14.75
C TYR A 8 18.51 -0.93 -13.45
N ASN A 9 17.48 -0.51 -12.72
CA ASN A 9 17.10 -1.14 -11.47
C ASN A 9 16.64 -2.59 -11.66
N LEU A 10 15.92 -2.88 -12.76
CA LEU A 10 15.50 -4.24 -13.09
C LEU A 10 16.70 -5.12 -13.45
N ALA A 11 17.60 -4.63 -14.32
CA ALA A 11 18.81 -5.35 -14.68
C ALA A 11 19.71 -5.62 -13.46
N ARG A 12 19.89 -4.61 -12.59
CA ARG A 12 20.66 -4.73 -11.35
C ARG A 12 20.10 -5.83 -10.45
N ARG A 13 18.78 -5.94 -10.28
CA ARG A 13 18.14 -7.01 -9.51
C ARG A 13 18.43 -8.40 -10.08
N VAL A 14 18.41 -8.55 -11.40
CA VAL A 14 18.78 -9.82 -12.06
C VAL A 14 20.23 -10.17 -11.75
N CYS A 15 21.15 -9.20 -11.87
CA CYS A 15 22.57 -9.39 -11.53
C CYS A 15 22.81 -9.72 -10.04
N THR A 16 21.98 -9.20 -9.13
CA THR A 16 22.09 -9.51 -7.69
C THR A 16 21.60 -10.92 -7.35
N ILE A 17 20.51 -11.37 -7.98
CA ILE A 17 19.83 -12.63 -7.64
C ILE A 17 20.49 -13.83 -8.33
N VAL A 18 20.80 -13.71 -9.62
CA VAL A 18 21.24 -14.83 -10.45
C VAL A 18 22.76 -14.96 -10.41
N LEU A 19 23.25 -16.07 -9.86
CA LEU A 19 24.68 -16.39 -9.72
C LEU A 19 25.31 -16.91 -11.01
N GLU A 20 24.62 -17.79 -11.71
CA GLU A 20 25.11 -18.43 -12.94
C GLU A 20 25.09 -17.44 -14.11
N SER A 21 26.22 -17.29 -14.81
CA SER A 21 26.39 -16.31 -15.89
C SER A 21 25.48 -16.55 -17.10
N SER A 22 25.39 -17.81 -17.55
CA SER A 22 24.55 -18.25 -18.68
C SER A 22 23.07 -17.93 -18.43
N LEU A 23 22.55 -18.31 -17.25
CA LEU A 23 21.19 -18.05 -16.83
C LEU A 23 20.92 -16.55 -16.69
N ARG A 24 21.87 -15.81 -16.09
CA ARG A 24 21.76 -14.35 -15.93
C ARG A 24 21.61 -13.66 -17.27
N ASP A 25 22.42 -14.02 -18.26
CA ASP A 25 22.38 -13.40 -19.58
C ASP A 25 21.06 -13.70 -20.29
N LYS A 26 20.56 -14.94 -20.17
CA LYS A 26 19.21 -15.30 -20.65
C LYS A 26 18.11 -14.44 -19.98
N ARG A 27 18.16 -14.24 -18.66
CA ARG A 27 17.18 -13.40 -17.94
C ARG A 27 17.27 -11.92 -18.33
N LEU A 28 18.46 -11.43 -18.64
CA LEU A 28 18.65 -10.06 -19.11
C LEU A 28 18.10 -9.87 -20.53
N GLU A 29 18.17 -10.89 -21.38
CA GLU A 29 17.56 -10.85 -22.72
C GLU A 29 16.03 -10.92 -22.65
N GLU A 30 15.48 -11.77 -21.77
CA GLU A 30 14.04 -11.80 -21.45
C GLU A 30 13.57 -10.42 -20.96
N LEU A 31 14.36 -9.77 -20.09
CA LEU A 31 14.09 -8.42 -19.58
C LEU A 31 14.16 -7.37 -20.70
N LYS A 32 15.15 -7.44 -21.59
CA LYS A 32 15.28 -6.53 -22.75
C LYS A 32 14.04 -6.63 -23.65
N SER A 33 13.66 -7.86 -24.00
CA SER A 33 12.46 -8.15 -24.80
C SER A 33 11.19 -7.59 -24.15
N PHE A 34 11.06 -7.73 -22.83
CA PHE A 34 9.95 -7.15 -22.08
C PHE A 34 9.95 -5.61 -22.13
N LEU A 35 11.09 -4.96 -21.91
CA LEU A 35 11.22 -3.50 -21.90
C LEU A 35 10.99 -2.86 -23.27
N ILE A 36 11.41 -3.52 -24.35
CA ILE A 36 11.11 -3.09 -25.73
C ILE A 36 9.60 -3.08 -25.96
N LYS A 37 8.87 -4.12 -25.53
CA LYS A 37 7.40 -4.17 -25.61
C LYS A 37 6.73 -3.03 -24.83
N GLN A 38 7.35 -2.57 -23.75
CA GLN A 38 6.91 -1.42 -22.96
C GLN A 38 7.37 -0.06 -23.55
N GLN A 39 7.89 -0.04 -24.79
CA GLN A 39 8.32 1.16 -25.50
C GLN A 39 9.46 1.93 -24.82
N TYR A 40 10.33 1.24 -24.08
CA TYR A 40 11.60 1.84 -23.64
C TYR A 40 12.60 1.90 -24.80
N PRO A 41 13.37 3.00 -24.95
CA PRO A 41 14.39 3.10 -26.00
C PRO A 41 15.47 2.02 -25.85
N GLU A 42 15.75 1.30 -26.92
CA GLU A 42 16.70 0.16 -26.90
C GLU A 42 18.10 0.56 -26.39
N LYS A 43 18.63 1.69 -26.90
CA LYS A 43 19.93 2.24 -26.46
C LYS A 43 20.00 2.45 -24.94
N LEU A 44 18.89 2.85 -24.32
CA LEU A 44 18.81 3.08 -22.88
C LEU A 44 18.80 1.75 -22.12
N ILE A 45 18.11 0.74 -22.64
CA ILE A 45 18.07 -0.61 -22.06
C ILE A 45 19.46 -1.23 -22.09
N ASP A 46 20.14 -1.19 -23.23
CA ASP A 46 21.48 -1.77 -23.40
C ASP A 46 22.50 -1.09 -22.48
N ALA A 47 22.51 0.24 -22.45
CA ALA A 47 23.36 1.00 -21.54
C ALA A 47 23.08 0.65 -20.07
N ALA A 48 21.82 0.45 -19.70
CA ALA A 48 21.42 0.05 -18.36
C ALA A 48 21.88 -1.38 -18.00
N ILE A 49 21.76 -2.33 -18.93
CA ILE A 49 22.22 -3.71 -18.75
C ILE A 49 23.73 -3.76 -18.60
N ILE A 50 24.49 -3.06 -19.48
CA ILE A 50 25.95 -2.99 -19.39
C ILE A 50 26.36 -2.42 -18.03
N LYS A 51 25.76 -1.29 -17.63
CA LYS A 51 26.04 -0.65 -16.35
C LYS A 51 25.74 -1.59 -15.16
N ALA A 52 24.68 -2.39 -15.23
CA ALA A 52 24.33 -3.34 -14.19
C ALA A 52 25.26 -4.56 -14.15
N LYS A 53 25.76 -5.04 -15.30
CA LYS A 53 26.72 -6.15 -15.37
C LYS A 53 28.10 -5.77 -14.85
N ASN A 54 28.48 -4.51 -14.97
CA ASN A 54 29.80 -4.01 -14.54
C ASN A 54 29.99 -4.02 -13.01
N ILE A 55 28.91 -4.10 -12.22
CA ILE A 55 29.00 -4.13 -10.76
C ILE A 55 29.12 -5.60 -10.31
N PRO A 56 30.20 -5.98 -9.59
CA PRO A 56 30.37 -7.34 -9.12
C PRO A 56 29.28 -7.72 -8.12
N ILE A 57 28.91 -9.01 -8.10
CA ILE A 57 27.83 -9.50 -7.24
C ILE A 57 28.15 -9.34 -5.75
N THR A 58 29.42 -9.39 -5.39
CA THR A 58 29.91 -9.17 -4.03
C THR A 58 29.52 -7.78 -3.55
N GLU A 59 29.84 -6.75 -4.34
CA GLU A 59 29.46 -5.35 -4.05
C GLU A 59 27.94 -5.19 -4.02
N LEU A 60 27.21 -5.79 -4.96
CA LEU A 60 25.74 -5.72 -4.99
C LEU A 60 25.05 -6.34 -3.76
N ARG A 61 25.70 -7.31 -3.11
CA ARG A 61 25.18 -8.00 -1.92
C ARG A 61 25.78 -7.48 -0.62
N THR A 62 26.74 -6.56 -0.70
CA THR A 62 27.33 -5.96 0.49
C THR A 62 26.27 -5.06 1.12
N SER A 63 25.98 -5.27 2.41
CA SER A 63 25.14 -4.32 3.14
C SER A 63 25.96 -3.06 3.35
N GLU A 64 25.48 -1.93 2.85
CA GLU A 64 26.02 -0.64 3.26
C GLU A 64 25.71 -0.42 4.74
N GLU A 65 26.67 0.13 5.47
CA GLU A 65 26.42 0.62 6.82
C GLU A 65 25.37 1.72 6.72
N LYS A 66 24.26 1.53 7.44
CA LYS A 66 23.25 2.58 7.49
C LYS A 66 23.91 3.80 8.14
N PRO A 67 23.84 4.98 7.52
CA PRO A 67 24.29 6.19 8.19
C PRO A 67 23.56 6.30 9.52
N GLU A 68 24.24 6.85 10.54
CA GLU A 68 23.65 7.06 11.86
C GLU A 68 22.25 7.63 11.72
N GLN A 69 21.32 7.05 12.48
CA GLN A 69 19.91 7.39 12.40
C GLN A 69 19.77 8.86 12.83
N LYS A 70 19.63 9.75 11.86
CA LYS A 70 19.32 11.15 12.15
C LYS A 70 17.95 11.19 12.83
N ASP A 71 17.84 11.98 13.90
CA ASP A 71 16.57 12.27 14.58
C ASP A 71 15.67 13.06 13.62
N VAL A 72 14.93 12.33 12.79
CA VAL A 72 14.08 12.89 11.75
C VAL A 72 12.63 12.63 12.09
N ILE A 73 11.90 13.71 12.28
CA ILE A 73 10.48 13.77 12.61
C ILE A 73 9.66 13.67 11.31
N PRO A 74 8.88 12.60 11.11
CA PRO A 74 8.06 12.46 9.93
C PRO A 74 6.80 13.32 10.05
N PHE A 75 6.66 14.33 9.17
CA PHE A 75 5.41 15.08 9.00
C PHE A 75 4.53 14.37 7.98
N VAL A 76 3.57 13.59 8.47
CA VAL A 76 2.79 12.68 7.63
C VAL A 76 1.40 13.25 7.34
N VAL A 77 1.09 13.50 6.06
CA VAL A 77 -0.22 13.98 5.60
C VAL A 77 -0.81 13.07 4.54
N THR A 78 -2.12 12.91 4.50
CA THR A 78 -2.80 12.24 3.39
C THR A 78 -2.80 13.18 2.18
N HIS A 79 -2.35 12.68 1.02
CA HIS A 79 -2.33 13.48 -0.20
C HIS A 79 -3.75 13.83 -0.64
N ASN A 80 -4.03 15.13 -0.76
CA ASN A 80 -5.22 15.67 -1.39
C ASN A 80 -4.77 16.77 -2.38
N PRO A 81 -5.06 16.65 -3.68
CA PRO A 81 -4.64 17.63 -4.68
C PRO A 81 -5.29 19.00 -4.50
N LYS A 82 -6.43 19.10 -3.80
CA LYS A 82 -7.11 20.36 -3.51
C LYS A 82 -6.52 21.13 -2.31
N ASN A 83 -5.72 20.45 -1.48
CA ASN A 83 -5.11 21.10 -0.33
C ASN A 83 -3.90 21.92 -0.79
N GLU A 84 -3.72 23.08 -0.17
CA GLU A 84 -2.47 23.83 -0.28
C GLU A 84 -1.30 22.99 0.24
N LYS A 85 -0.07 23.48 0.05
CA LYS A 85 1.14 22.79 0.51
C LYS A 85 1.23 22.85 2.05
N ILE A 86 0.44 22.01 2.74
CA ILE A 86 0.27 21.97 4.21
C ILE A 86 1.61 21.99 4.94
N PHE A 87 2.60 21.25 4.44
CA PHE A 87 3.93 21.24 5.04
C PHE A 87 4.60 22.62 5.07
N ASN A 88 4.43 23.43 4.02
CA ASN A 88 4.99 24.78 3.96
C ASN A 88 4.30 25.68 4.98
N VAL A 89 2.98 25.56 5.10
CA VAL A 89 2.18 26.30 6.09
C VAL A 89 2.63 25.92 7.50
N ALA A 90 2.71 24.63 7.81
CA ALA A 90 3.20 24.17 9.12
C ALA A 90 4.63 24.65 9.42
N LYS A 91 5.51 24.68 8.41
CA LYS A 91 6.89 25.15 8.54
C LYS A 91 6.98 26.64 8.91
N GLN A 92 6.04 27.46 8.44
CA GLN A 92 5.97 28.89 8.77
C GLN A 92 5.73 29.13 10.27
N PHE A 93 5.11 28.18 10.97
CA PHE A 93 4.81 28.29 12.40
C PHE A 93 5.91 27.68 13.30
N LEU A 94 6.98 27.11 12.75
CA LEU A 94 8.12 26.63 13.55
C LEU A 94 8.75 27.68 14.48
N PRO A 95 8.86 28.98 14.10
CA PRO A 95 9.40 30.00 15.00
C PRO A 95 8.62 30.14 16.30
N ILE A 96 7.31 29.83 16.30
CA ILE A 96 6.48 29.84 17.52
C ILE A 96 6.96 28.75 18.49
N LEU A 97 7.22 27.54 17.97
CA LEU A 97 7.75 26.44 18.77
C LEU A 97 9.15 26.76 19.31
N HIS A 98 9.94 27.54 18.59
CA HIS A 98 11.29 27.94 19.01
C HIS A 98 11.31 28.99 20.13
N GLN A 99 10.17 29.60 20.47
CA GLN A 99 10.08 30.53 21.60
C GLN A 99 10.29 29.81 22.94
N SER A 100 9.92 28.53 23.03
CA SER A 100 10.19 27.72 24.21
C SER A 100 11.57 27.05 24.11
N PRO A 101 12.46 27.19 25.11
CA PRO A 101 13.76 26.54 25.12
C PRO A 101 13.69 25.02 25.01
N SER A 102 12.67 24.40 25.62
CA SER A 102 12.49 22.95 25.62
C SER A 102 12.03 22.41 24.26
N LEU A 103 11.23 23.18 23.52
CA LEU A 103 10.75 22.78 22.19
C LEU A 103 11.79 23.08 21.11
N ARG A 104 12.61 24.13 21.31
CA ARG A 104 13.69 24.48 20.38
C ARG A 104 14.76 23.39 20.27
N SER A 105 15.06 22.67 21.35
CA SER A 105 16.01 21.55 21.33
C SER A 105 15.45 20.33 20.59
N LEU A 106 14.13 20.15 20.62
CA LEU A 106 13.42 19.00 20.03
C LEU A 106 13.09 19.17 18.54
N PHE A 107 12.83 20.39 18.07
CA PHE A 107 12.36 20.63 16.70
C PHE A 107 13.31 21.52 15.91
N LYS A 108 14.35 20.98 15.26
CA LYS A 108 15.19 21.77 14.35
C LYS A 108 14.58 21.75 12.93
N PRO A 109 14.77 22.81 12.12
CA PRO A 109 14.17 22.90 10.79
C PRO A 109 14.59 21.77 9.82
N GLN A 110 15.75 21.16 10.07
CA GLN A 110 16.31 20.04 9.31
C GLN A 110 15.76 18.67 9.71
N ASP A 111 15.01 18.61 10.81
CA ASP A 111 14.53 17.35 11.38
C ASP A 111 13.25 16.88 10.69
N PHE A 112 12.59 17.68 9.84
CA PHE A 112 11.31 17.28 9.27
C PHE A 112 11.43 16.61 7.90
N ILE A 113 10.92 15.38 7.79
CA ILE A 113 10.63 14.75 6.48
C ILE A 113 9.14 14.88 6.19
N HIS A 114 8.82 15.58 5.08
CA HIS A 114 7.46 15.64 4.57
C HIS A 114 7.10 14.33 3.86
N SER A 115 6.21 13.55 4.47
CA SER A 115 5.71 12.28 3.93
C SER A 115 4.25 12.39 3.54
N ARG A 116 3.91 11.88 2.35
CA ARG A 116 2.52 11.86 1.86
C ARG A 116 1.99 10.44 1.82
N ARG A 117 0.92 10.17 2.58
CA ARG A 117 0.16 8.92 2.48
C ARG A 117 -0.72 8.95 1.24
N GLN A 118 -0.81 7.83 0.55
CA GLN A 118 -1.80 7.66 -0.51
C GLN A 118 -3.21 7.64 0.13
N PRO A 119 -4.18 8.42 -0.40
CA PRO A 119 -5.56 8.36 0.08
C PRO A 119 -6.18 6.98 -0.17
N PRO A 120 -7.25 6.63 0.57
CA PRO A 120 -8.01 5.42 0.26
C PRO A 120 -8.47 5.48 -1.19
N ASN A 121 -8.06 4.48 -1.98
CA ASN A 121 -8.47 4.34 -3.36
C ASN A 121 -9.47 3.18 -3.48
N LEU A 122 -10.28 3.21 -4.54
CA LEU A 122 -11.34 2.22 -4.75
C LEU A 122 -10.80 0.79 -4.76
N LYS A 123 -9.64 0.55 -5.38
CA LYS A 123 -8.99 -0.76 -5.36
C LYS A 123 -8.73 -1.24 -3.94
N LYS A 124 -8.14 -0.42 -3.07
CA LYS A 124 -7.86 -0.78 -1.66
C LYS A 124 -9.12 -1.05 -0.85
N LEU A 125 -10.23 -0.38 -1.21
CA LEU A 125 -11.53 -0.61 -0.58
C LEU A 125 -12.13 -1.95 -1.00
N LEU A 126 -12.09 -2.26 -2.30
CA LEU A 126 -12.69 -3.46 -2.90
C LEU A 126 -11.83 -4.71 -2.72
N THR A 127 -10.50 -4.57 -2.80
CA THR A 127 -9.55 -5.69 -2.69
C THR A 127 -8.90 -5.67 -1.32
N ARG A 128 -9.41 -6.49 -0.40
CA ARG A 128 -8.76 -6.74 0.90
C ARG A 128 -7.87 -7.96 0.78
N ALA A 129 -6.61 -7.86 1.23
CA ALA A 129 -5.68 -9.00 1.25
C ALA A 129 -6.07 -10.06 2.29
N LYS A 130 -6.82 -9.65 3.32
CA LYS A 130 -7.36 -10.55 4.33
C LYS A 130 -8.64 -11.19 3.80
N PHE A 131 -8.62 -12.51 3.62
CA PHE A 131 -9.84 -13.31 3.51
C PHE A 131 -10.57 -13.20 4.84
N THR A 132 -11.71 -12.50 4.84
CA THR A 132 -12.55 -12.33 6.04
C THR A 132 -13.69 -13.33 6.09
N SER A 133 -13.85 -14.14 5.05
CA SER A 133 -14.75 -15.28 5.03
C SER A 133 -14.15 -16.40 5.88
N ASN A 134 -14.61 -16.52 7.13
CA ASN A 134 -14.54 -17.80 7.82
C ASN A 134 -15.57 -18.73 7.17
N PRO A 135 -15.18 -19.87 6.57
CA PRO A 135 -16.13 -20.80 5.97
C PRO A 135 -17.12 -21.39 6.98
N ASP A 136 -16.79 -21.34 8.28
CA ASP A 136 -17.61 -21.83 9.38
C ASP A 136 -18.47 -20.75 10.07
N GLU A 137 -18.42 -19.49 9.60
CA GLU A 137 -19.29 -18.45 10.14
C GLU A 137 -20.73 -18.64 9.63
N THR A 138 -21.57 -19.17 10.51
CA THR A 138 -23.01 -19.24 10.30
C THR A 138 -23.63 -17.90 10.68
N PHE A 139 -24.07 -17.17 9.66
CA PHE A 139 -24.82 -15.93 9.86
C PHE A 139 -26.30 -16.24 10.04
N LYS A 140 -26.96 -15.49 10.93
CA LYS A 140 -28.39 -15.66 11.19
C LYS A 140 -29.10 -14.33 11.34
N VAL A 141 -30.38 -14.36 11.01
CA VAL A 141 -31.32 -13.32 11.41
C VAL A 141 -31.88 -13.68 12.79
N SER A 142 -31.81 -12.75 13.74
CA SER A 142 -32.39 -12.89 15.08
C SER A 142 -33.18 -11.66 15.48
N LYS A 143 -34.16 -11.83 16.37
CA LYS A 143 -34.88 -10.69 16.96
C LYS A 143 -33.95 -9.92 17.90
N CYS A 144 -34.12 -8.60 17.98
CA CYS A 144 -33.31 -7.76 18.87
C CYS A 144 -33.73 -7.84 20.35
N LEU A 145 -34.78 -8.61 20.67
CA LEU A 145 -35.34 -8.84 22.01
C LEU A 145 -35.76 -7.57 22.78
N ASP A 146 -35.89 -6.44 22.10
CA ASP A 146 -36.35 -5.20 22.72
C ASP A 146 -37.88 -5.23 22.86
N PRO A 147 -38.44 -5.07 24.07
CA PRO A 147 -39.89 -5.15 24.30
C PRO A 147 -40.68 -4.08 23.53
N ARG A 148 -40.04 -2.97 23.13
CA ARG A 148 -40.67 -1.89 22.35
C ARG A 148 -40.51 -2.07 20.84
N CYS A 149 -39.80 -3.08 20.37
CA CYS A 149 -39.58 -3.29 18.94
C CYS A 149 -40.82 -3.91 18.27
N GLY A 150 -41.57 -3.10 17.52
CA GLY A 150 -42.71 -3.57 16.72
C GLY A 150 -42.32 -4.56 15.61
N THR A 151 -41.10 -4.43 15.08
CA THR A 151 -40.59 -5.24 13.97
C THR A 151 -40.26 -6.69 14.39
N CYS A 152 -39.92 -6.93 15.66
CA CYS A 152 -39.66 -8.27 16.20
C CYS A 152 -40.81 -9.26 15.92
N LYS A 153 -42.05 -8.78 15.81
CA LYS A 153 -43.23 -9.62 15.57
C LYS A 153 -43.25 -10.22 14.16
N PHE A 154 -42.60 -9.56 13.20
CA PHE A 154 -42.65 -9.91 11.78
C PHE A 154 -41.33 -10.50 11.27
N ILE A 155 -40.26 -10.45 12.07
CA ILE A 155 -38.96 -11.01 11.68
C ILE A 155 -38.99 -12.53 11.77
N LEU A 156 -38.59 -13.16 10.67
CA LEU A 156 -38.28 -14.58 10.57
C LEU A 156 -36.83 -14.80 11.02
N GLU A 157 -36.63 -15.72 11.96
CA GLU A 157 -35.31 -16.09 12.46
C GLU A 157 -34.78 -17.30 11.69
N GLY A 158 -33.48 -17.33 11.43
CA GLY A 158 -32.85 -18.41 10.69
C GLY A 158 -31.57 -17.98 9.97
N ASP A 159 -30.80 -18.97 9.56
CA ASP A 159 -29.62 -18.86 8.69
C ASP A 159 -29.98 -19.03 7.20
N THR A 160 -31.11 -19.69 6.94
CA THR A 160 -31.56 -20.06 5.60
C THR A 160 -33.07 -19.91 5.44
N PHE A 161 -33.52 -19.27 4.36
CA PHE A 161 -34.94 -19.09 4.04
C PHE A 161 -35.28 -19.70 2.69
N LYS A 162 -36.32 -20.55 2.65
CA LYS A 162 -36.83 -21.15 1.42
C LYS A 162 -38.06 -20.39 0.93
N PHE A 163 -37.97 -19.82 -0.26
CA PHE A 163 -39.09 -19.12 -0.89
C PHE A 163 -40.00 -20.10 -1.64
N LYS A 164 -41.25 -19.69 -1.87
CA LYS A 164 -42.25 -20.47 -2.64
C LYS A 164 -41.79 -20.78 -4.06
N SER A 165 -40.87 -19.98 -4.62
CA SER A 165 -40.21 -20.19 -5.92
C SER A 165 -39.19 -21.34 -5.92
N GLY A 166 -38.94 -21.99 -4.78
CA GLY A 166 -37.92 -23.02 -4.62
C GLY A 166 -36.51 -22.46 -4.38
N GLN A 167 -36.33 -21.15 -4.44
CA GLN A 167 -35.05 -20.50 -4.15
C GLN A 167 -34.72 -20.57 -2.65
N ILE A 168 -33.46 -20.89 -2.36
CA ILE A 168 -32.91 -20.94 -1.01
C ILE A 168 -31.99 -19.74 -0.84
N PHE A 169 -32.34 -18.85 0.10
CA PHE A 169 -31.54 -17.68 0.44
C PHE A 169 -30.79 -17.94 1.74
N ARG A 170 -29.46 -17.82 1.68
CA ARG A 170 -28.56 -17.94 2.83
C ARG A 170 -28.17 -16.55 3.31
N VAL A 171 -28.26 -16.34 4.62
CA VAL A 171 -27.88 -15.09 5.27
C VAL A 171 -26.35 -14.93 5.20
N ASN A 172 -25.88 -13.73 4.88
CA ASN A 172 -24.46 -13.42 4.69
C ASN A 172 -23.87 -12.52 5.80
N GLU A 173 -24.70 -12.05 6.73
CA GLU A 173 -24.28 -11.25 7.88
C GLU A 173 -25.29 -11.42 9.04
N ASN A 174 -24.85 -11.26 10.29
CA ASN A 174 -25.77 -11.31 11.42
C ASN A 174 -26.68 -10.08 11.43
N MET A 175 -27.99 -10.30 11.29
CA MET A 175 -28.97 -9.22 11.20
C MET A 175 -29.98 -9.28 12.34
N THR A 176 -30.36 -8.09 12.82
CA THR A 176 -31.43 -7.92 13.80
C THR A 176 -32.39 -6.82 13.37
N CYS A 177 -33.48 -6.65 14.13
CA CYS A 177 -34.46 -5.57 13.92
C CYS A 177 -33.85 -4.15 13.98
N LYS A 178 -32.60 -4.00 14.42
CA LYS A 178 -31.87 -2.73 14.57
C LYS A 178 -30.68 -2.59 13.62
N SER A 179 -30.46 -3.55 12.71
CA SER A 179 -29.40 -3.46 11.72
C SER A 179 -29.59 -2.22 10.85
N LYS A 180 -28.52 -1.47 10.60
CA LYS A 180 -28.54 -0.30 9.71
C LYS A 180 -28.37 -0.79 8.27
N ASN A 181 -29.10 -0.17 7.35
CA ASN A 181 -28.88 -0.31 5.90
C ASN A 181 -27.57 0.36 5.50
#